data_AF-A0A7K3DLG0-F1
#
_entry.id   AF-A0A7K3DLG0-F1
#
_cell.length_a   1.000
_cell.length_b   1.000
_cell.length_c   1.000
_cell.angle_alpha   90.00
_cell.angle_beta   90.00
_cell.angle_gamma   90.00
#
_symmetry.space_group_name_H-M   'P 1'
#
loop_
_entity.id
_entity.type
_entity.pdbx_description
1 polymer ?
#
loop_
_entity_poly.entity_id
_entity_poly.type
_entity_poly.pdbx_seq_one_letter_code
_entity_poly.pdbx_strand_id
1 'polypeptide(L)'
;QRRHQKVVEEAPSVLLDEETRAAMGAAAVEAARSCGYRGAGTVEFIVPGEDPSSYYFMEMNTRLQVEHPVTELVTGLDLVEWQLRVAAGEPLSFGQDDVTLTGHAVEARLCAETVSVREGARGFLPSGGTVLALSEPEGDGVRTDSGLSEGTEVSSLYDPMLAKVIAYGPDRDTALRRLRAALARTVTLGVPTNAGFLRRLLAHPAVVAGELDTGLVEREMDSLVPEGVPAGIYAAAGALRQERLAPAGGDGWTDPFARPDGWRLGGDPAWTVH
;
A
#
# COMPACT_ATOMS: atom_id res chain seq x y z
N GLN A 1 -10.80 5.57 0.29
CA GLN A 1 -10.61 6.17 -1.05
C GLN A 1 -10.33 7.67 -0.94
N ARG A 2 -9.68 8.30 -1.92
CA ARG A 2 -9.44 9.75 -2.00
C ARG A 2 -10.07 10.29 -3.29
N ARG A 3 -10.97 11.28 -3.25
CA ARG A 3 -11.62 11.85 -4.45
C ARG A 3 -12.02 10.77 -5.50
N HIS A 4 -12.71 9.72 -5.04
CA HIS A 4 -13.14 8.55 -5.85
C HIS A 4 -12.04 7.58 -6.32
N GLN A 5 -10.77 7.80 -6.00
CA GLN A 5 -9.68 6.86 -6.24
C GLN A 5 -9.48 5.95 -5.03
N LYS A 6 -9.55 4.63 -5.22
CA LYS A 6 -9.25 3.65 -4.16
C LYS A 6 -7.75 3.75 -3.77
N VAL A 7 -7.45 3.52 -2.49
CA VAL A 7 -6.09 3.73 -1.91
C VAL A 7 -5.66 2.59 -1.03
N VAL A 8 -6.62 1.99 -0.32
CA VAL A 8 -6.46 0.80 0.50
C VAL A 8 -7.70 -0.04 0.26
N GLU A 9 -7.49 -1.34 0.10
CA GLU A 9 -8.49 -2.35 -0.19
C GLU A 9 -8.24 -3.55 0.72
N GLU A 10 -9.29 -4.28 1.08
CA GLU A 10 -9.15 -5.45 1.92
C GLU A 10 -10.17 -6.53 1.59
N ALA A 11 -9.77 -7.78 1.82
CA ALA A 11 -10.61 -8.95 1.70
C ALA A 11 -10.35 -9.91 2.87
N PRO A 12 -11.39 -10.48 3.51
CA PRO A 12 -12.80 -10.14 3.36
C PRO A 12 -13.17 -8.74 3.90
N SER A 13 -14.35 -8.22 3.53
CA SER A 13 -14.92 -7.03 4.20
C SER A 13 -15.19 -7.31 5.68
N VAL A 14 -14.75 -6.39 6.54
CA VAL A 14 -15.00 -6.38 8.00
C VAL A 14 -16.43 -6.04 8.40
N LEU A 15 -17.17 -5.39 7.49
CA LEU A 15 -18.52 -4.91 7.78
C LEU A 15 -19.58 -6.02 7.65
N LEU A 16 -19.29 -7.03 6.83
CA LEU A 16 -20.29 -8.00 6.39
C LEU A 16 -20.24 -9.28 7.23
N ASP A 17 -21.40 -9.71 7.72
CA ASP A 17 -21.60 -11.08 8.20
C ASP A 17 -21.72 -12.07 7.02
N GLU A 18 -21.78 -13.36 7.35
CA GLU A 18 -21.78 -14.43 6.35
C GLU A 18 -23.07 -14.47 5.53
N GLU A 19 -24.22 -14.18 6.15
CA GLU A 19 -25.52 -14.15 5.47
C GLU A 19 -25.56 -13.05 4.41
N THR A 20 -25.18 -11.83 4.79
CA THR A 20 -25.13 -10.68 3.89
C THR A 20 -24.09 -10.90 2.79
N ARG A 21 -22.93 -11.47 3.11
CA ARG A 21 -21.90 -11.83 2.12
C ARG A 21 -22.42 -12.82 1.09
N ALA A 22 -23.11 -13.87 1.51
CA ALA A 22 -23.71 -14.85 0.62
C ALA A 22 -24.80 -14.22 -0.28
N ALA A 23 -25.65 -13.37 0.29
CA ALA A 23 -26.70 -12.67 -0.45
C ALA A 23 -26.12 -11.71 -1.51
N MET A 24 -25.10 -10.93 -1.16
CA MET A 24 -24.37 -10.05 -2.08
C MET A 24 -23.67 -10.86 -3.19
N GLY A 25 -23.03 -11.97 -2.83
CA GLY A 25 -22.38 -12.87 -3.79
C GLY A 25 -23.36 -13.45 -4.80
N ALA A 26 -24.51 -13.96 -4.34
CA ALA A 26 -25.56 -14.47 -5.21
C ALA A 26 -26.10 -13.38 -6.15
N ALA A 27 -26.35 -12.17 -5.65
CA ALA A 27 -26.79 -11.05 -6.46
C ALA A 27 -25.76 -10.66 -7.54
N ALA A 28 -24.46 -10.69 -7.21
CA ALA A 28 -23.39 -10.43 -8.18
C ALA A 28 -23.35 -11.48 -9.30
N VAL A 29 -23.51 -12.76 -8.95
CA VAL A 29 -23.56 -13.87 -9.92
C VAL A 29 -24.78 -13.76 -10.82
N GLU A 30 -25.95 -13.40 -10.28
CA GLU A 30 -27.16 -13.17 -11.09
C GLU A 30 -27.00 -11.99 -12.05
N ALA A 31 -26.37 -10.89 -11.62
CA ALA A 31 -26.04 -9.77 -12.50
C ALA A 31 -25.14 -10.22 -13.66
N ALA A 32 -24.09 -11.01 -13.38
CA ALA A 32 -23.21 -11.57 -14.40
C ALA A 32 -23.94 -12.53 -15.37
N ARG A 33 -24.85 -13.38 -14.86
CA ARG A 33 -25.66 -14.29 -15.69
C ARG A 33 -26.60 -13.52 -16.62
N SER A 34 -27.22 -12.45 -16.11
CA SER A 34 -28.21 -11.65 -16.86
C SER A 34 -27.64 -11.03 -18.14
N CYS A 35 -26.34 -10.72 -18.17
CA CYS A 35 -25.66 -10.17 -19.33
C CYS A 35 -24.78 -11.19 -20.08
N GLY A 36 -24.84 -12.48 -19.72
CA GLY A 36 -24.02 -13.53 -20.35
C GLY A 36 -22.51 -13.29 -20.17
N TYR A 37 -22.11 -12.79 -19.00
CA TYR A 37 -20.75 -12.36 -18.75
C TYR A 37 -19.73 -13.51 -18.89
N ARG A 38 -18.56 -13.19 -19.46
CA ARG A 38 -17.43 -14.12 -19.61
C ARG A 38 -16.13 -13.43 -19.20
N GLY A 39 -15.30 -14.17 -18.46
CA GLY A 39 -14.03 -13.67 -17.91
C GLY A 39 -14.16 -13.36 -16.41
N ALA A 40 -13.20 -12.59 -15.89
CA ALA A 40 -13.23 -12.09 -14.51
C ALA A 40 -13.73 -10.64 -14.50
N GLY A 41 -14.63 -10.35 -13.57
CA GLY A 41 -15.23 -9.03 -13.39
C GLY A 41 -15.66 -8.84 -11.93
N THR A 42 -16.06 -7.62 -11.59
CA THR A 42 -16.52 -7.30 -10.23
C THR A 42 -17.79 -6.49 -10.29
N VAL A 43 -18.74 -6.85 -9.44
CA VAL A 43 -19.95 -6.06 -9.20
C VAL A 43 -19.70 -5.19 -7.97
N GLU A 44 -19.79 -3.88 -8.15
CA GLU A 44 -19.60 -2.91 -7.07
C GLU A 44 -20.95 -2.61 -6.41
N PHE A 45 -20.98 -2.76 -5.10
CA PHE A 45 -22.12 -2.41 -4.25
C PHE A 45 -21.75 -1.26 -3.32
N ILE A 46 -22.77 -0.53 -2.86
CA ILE A 46 -22.67 0.39 -1.73
C ILE A 46 -23.54 -0.09 -0.57
N VAL A 47 -22.96 -0.09 0.62
CA VAL A 47 -23.62 -0.47 1.87
C VAL A 47 -23.75 0.81 2.72
N PRO A 48 -24.96 1.21 3.14
CA PRO A 48 -25.13 2.33 4.05
C PRO A 48 -24.47 2.05 5.40
N GLY A 49 -23.76 3.03 5.96
CA GLY A 49 -23.06 2.85 7.25
C GLY A 49 -23.99 2.59 8.43
N GLU A 50 -25.25 3.04 8.36
CA GLU A 50 -26.26 2.84 9.42
C GLU A 50 -27.02 1.52 9.29
N ASP A 51 -26.95 0.85 8.14
CA ASP A 51 -27.63 -0.41 7.88
C ASP A 51 -26.76 -1.35 7.04
N PRO A 52 -25.88 -2.14 7.68
CA PRO A 52 -25.02 -3.12 7.01
C PRO A 52 -25.78 -4.24 6.29
N SER A 53 -27.07 -4.44 6.59
CA SER A 53 -27.89 -5.48 5.96
C SER A 53 -28.45 -5.07 4.60
N SER A 54 -28.49 -3.76 4.32
CA SER A 54 -28.91 -3.22 3.03
C SER A 54 -27.71 -2.96 2.13
N TYR A 55 -27.82 -3.34 0.86
CA TYR A 55 -26.80 -3.08 -0.15
C TYR A 55 -27.42 -2.75 -1.49
N TYR A 56 -26.77 -1.87 -2.25
CA TYR A 56 -27.29 -1.37 -3.52
C TYR A 56 -26.25 -1.53 -4.61
N PHE A 57 -26.67 -2.05 -5.76
CA PHE A 57 -25.83 -2.15 -6.96
C PHE A 57 -25.42 -0.74 -7.42
N MET A 58 -24.14 -0.55 -7.70
CA MET A 58 -23.62 0.67 -8.32
C MET A 58 -23.33 0.44 -9.80
N GLU A 59 -22.38 -0.45 -10.07
CA GLU A 59 -21.94 -0.76 -11.43
C GLU A 59 -21.25 -2.14 -11.49
N MET A 60 -21.03 -2.63 -12.70
CA MET A 60 -20.22 -3.83 -12.94
C MET A 60 -18.98 -3.44 -13.75
N ASN A 61 -17.81 -3.74 -13.22
CA ASN A 61 -16.54 -3.59 -13.92
C ASN A 61 -16.27 -4.87 -14.72
N THR A 62 -16.37 -4.76 -16.05
CA THR A 62 -16.23 -5.87 -16.99
C THR A 62 -14.76 -6.19 -17.34
N ARG A 63 -13.88 -6.08 -16.34
CA ARG A 63 -12.44 -6.33 -16.42
C ARG A 63 -11.95 -6.85 -15.07
N LEU A 64 -10.72 -7.38 -15.05
CA LEU A 64 -10.03 -7.66 -13.80
C LEU A 64 -9.90 -6.35 -12.99
N GLN A 65 -10.19 -6.43 -11.68
CA GLN A 65 -10.00 -5.29 -10.80
C GLN A 65 -8.53 -5.08 -10.46
N VAL A 66 -8.16 -3.83 -10.17
CA VAL A 66 -6.77 -3.50 -9.81
C VAL A 66 -6.40 -4.21 -8.50
N GLU A 67 -7.32 -4.18 -7.56
CA GLU A 67 -7.28 -4.76 -6.21
C GLU A 67 -7.57 -6.27 -6.17
N HIS A 68 -7.52 -6.98 -7.30
CA HIS A 68 -7.70 -8.44 -7.30
C HIS A 68 -6.73 -9.22 -6.38
N PRO A 69 -5.48 -8.78 -6.08
CA PRO A 69 -4.59 -9.57 -5.24
C PRO A 69 -5.10 -9.85 -3.83
N VAL A 70 -5.92 -8.97 -3.23
CA VAL A 70 -6.50 -9.27 -1.91
C VAL A 70 -7.44 -10.47 -1.98
N THR A 71 -8.18 -10.62 -3.08
CA THR A 71 -9.02 -11.80 -3.35
C THR A 71 -8.18 -13.05 -3.57
N GLU A 72 -7.12 -12.96 -4.37
CA GLU A 72 -6.22 -14.10 -4.64
C GLU A 72 -5.61 -14.64 -3.34
N LEU A 73 -5.13 -13.75 -2.46
CA LEU A 73 -4.46 -14.16 -1.23
C LEU A 73 -5.39 -14.84 -0.21
N VAL A 74 -6.68 -14.48 -0.17
CA VAL A 74 -7.62 -15.13 0.76
C VAL A 74 -8.29 -16.37 0.18
N THR A 75 -8.37 -16.48 -1.15
CA THR A 75 -8.98 -17.64 -1.84
C THR A 75 -7.97 -18.69 -2.30
N GLY A 76 -6.72 -18.30 -2.50
CA GLY A 76 -5.69 -19.14 -3.12
C GLY A 76 -5.85 -19.32 -4.63
N LEU A 77 -6.72 -18.53 -5.29
CA LEU A 77 -6.95 -18.61 -6.73
C LEU A 77 -6.13 -17.54 -7.48
N ASP A 78 -5.41 -17.94 -8.53
CA ASP A 78 -4.81 -17.00 -9.49
C ASP A 78 -5.87 -16.59 -10.52
N LEU A 79 -6.32 -15.34 -10.44
CA LEU A 79 -7.42 -14.85 -11.27
C LEU A 79 -6.97 -14.59 -12.71
N VAL A 80 -5.70 -14.26 -12.93
CA VAL A 80 -5.14 -14.10 -14.28
C VAL A 80 -5.04 -15.45 -14.97
N GLU A 81 -4.58 -16.48 -14.26
CA GLU A 81 -4.60 -17.87 -14.74
C GLU A 81 -6.01 -18.29 -15.16
N TRP A 82 -7.02 -18.06 -14.30
CA TRP A 82 -8.40 -18.41 -14.62
C TRP A 82 -8.98 -17.63 -15.79
N GLN A 83 -8.60 -16.36 -15.97
CA GLN A 83 -8.97 -15.61 -17.17
C GLN A 83 -8.42 -16.28 -18.44
N LEU A 84 -7.17 -16.76 -18.43
CA LEU A 84 -6.57 -17.44 -19.57
C LEU A 84 -7.24 -18.80 -19.86
N ARG A 85 -7.50 -19.61 -18.82
CA ARG A 85 -8.20 -20.91 -18.95
C ARG A 85 -9.61 -20.75 -19.51
N VAL A 86 -10.39 -19.82 -18.95
CA VAL A 86 -11.73 -19.51 -19.45
C VAL A 86 -11.68 -18.98 -20.88
N ALA A 87 -10.70 -18.14 -21.22
CA ALA A 87 -10.50 -17.64 -22.58
C ALA A 87 -10.21 -18.77 -23.57
N ALA A 88 -9.44 -19.79 -23.16
CA ALA A 88 -9.16 -21.02 -23.91
C ALA A 88 -10.37 -21.98 -24.02
N GLY A 89 -11.47 -21.69 -23.33
CA GLY A 89 -12.70 -22.49 -23.35
C GLY A 89 -12.76 -23.58 -22.29
N GLU A 90 -11.84 -23.58 -21.32
CA GLU A 90 -11.90 -24.49 -20.18
C GLU A 90 -13.05 -24.09 -19.23
N PRO A 91 -13.79 -25.07 -18.66
CA PRO A 91 -14.71 -24.80 -17.58
C PRO A 91 -13.96 -24.51 -16.27
N LEU A 92 -14.64 -23.88 -15.30
CA LEU A 92 -14.13 -23.82 -13.93
C LEU A 92 -14.03 -25.24 -13.36
N SER A 93 -12.89 -25.58 -12.76
CA SER A 93 -12.64 -26.91 -12.18
C SER A 93 -13.14 -27.05 -10.74
N PHE A 94 -13.87 -26.06 -10.24
CA PHE A 94 -14.34 -25.95 -8.86
C PHE A 94 -15.77 -25.36 -8.85
N GLY A 95 -16.54 -25.72 -7.82
CA GLY A 95 -17.86 -25.18 -7.54
C GLY A 95 -17.83 -24.01 -6.55
N GLN A 96 -19.00 -23.44 -6.28
CA GLN A 96 -19.12 -22.33 -5.32
C GLN A 96 -18.66 -22.73 -3.90
N ASP A 97 -18.97 -23.96 -3.47
CA ASP A 97 -18.64 -24.46 -2.13
C ASP A 97 -17.12 -24.72 -1.95
N ASP A 98 -16.35 -24.81 -3.04
CA ASP A 98 -14.90 -24.96 -2.99
C ASP A 98 -14.19 -23.60 -2.78
N VAL A 99 -14.88 -22.48 -3.03
CA VAL A 99 -14.32 -21.13 -2.85
C VAL A 99 -14.39 -20.75 -1.38
N THR A 100 -13.29 -20.98 -0.68
CA THR A 100 -13.14 -20.62 0.75
C THR A 100 -12.37 -19.33 0.93
N LEU A 101 -12.67 -18.60 2.01
CA LEU A 101 -11.93 -17.41 2.41
C LEU A 101 -11.13 -17.75 3.67
N THR A 102 -9.80 -17.68 3.57
CA THR A 102 -8.91 -17.99 4.69
C THR A 102 -8.05 -16.78 5.04
N GLY A 103 -7.98 -16.44 6.32
CA GLY A 103 -7.22 -15.29 6.80
C GLY A 103 -7.78 -13.95 6.29
N HIS A 104 -6.89 -12.96 6.16
CA HIS A 104 -7.23 -11.60 5.75
C HIS A 104 -6.10 -11.00 4.93
N ALA A 105 -6.44 -10.27 3.86
CA ALA A 105 -5.51 -9.54 3.02
C ALA A 105 -5.87 -8.06 2.96
N VAL A 106 -4.84 -7.21 2.99
CA VAL A 106 -4.98 -5.75 2.83
C VAL A 106 -3.96 -5.29 1.80
N GLU A 107 -4.41 -4.51 0.82
CA GLU A 107 -3.61 -3.89 -0.23
C GLU A 107 -3.53 -2.39 -0.01
N ALA A 108 -2.39 -1.79 -0.34
CA ALA A 108 -2.21 -0.36 -0.45
C ALA A 108 -1.63 0.00 -1.83
N ARG A 109 -2.23 1.01 -2.47
CA ARG A 109 -1.75 1.55 -3.75
C ARG A 109 -0.67 2.60 -3.51
N LEU A 110 0.57 2.22 -3.80
CA LEU A 110 1.71 3.13 -3.78
C LEU A 110 1.67 4.01 -5.04
N CYS A 111 1.51 5.32 -4.86
CA CYS A 111 1.43 6.27 -5.97
C CYS A 111 2.53 7.33 -5.90
N ALA A 112 2.95 7.82 -7.06
CA ALA A 112 3.80 9.00 -7.26
C ALA A 112 3.01 10.26 -6.91
N GLU A 113 2.88 10.50 -5.61
CA GLU A 113 2.09 11.58 -5.04
C GLU A 113 2.79 12.17 -3.81
N THR A 114 2.76 13.49 -3.69
CA THR A 114 3.09 14.18 -2.45
C THR A 114 1.79 14.56 -1.73
N VAL A 115 1.62 14.07 -0.50
CA VAL A 115 0.48 14.44 0.33
C VAL A 115 0.85 15.68 1.14
N SER A 116 0.13 16.77 0.92
CA SER A 116 0.39 18.07 1.55
C SER A 116 -0.88 18.69 2.11
N VAL A 117 -0.76 19.26 3.29
CA VAL A 117 -1.73 20.17 3.91
C VAL A 117 -0.98 21.47 4.16
N ARG A 118 -1.21 22.47 3.30
CA ARG A 118 -0.70 23.85 3.45
C ARG A 118 -1.88 24.81 3.41
N GLU A 119 -1.70 26.01 3.96
CA GLU A 119 -2.72 27.06 3.92
C GLU A 119 -3.27 27.25 2.49
N GLY A 120 -4.55 26.87 2.29
CA GLY A 120 -5.25 26.96 1.01
C GLY A 120 -5.06 25.78 0.03
N ALA A 121 -4.20 24.79 0.32
CA ALA A 121 -3.96 23.63 -0.55
C ALA A 121 -3.87 22.32 0.26
N ARG A 122 -4.92 21.50 0.15
CA ARG A 122 -5.03 20.16 0.75
C ARG A 122 -5.11 19.07 -0.32
N GLY A 123 -4.29 18.03 -0.18
CA GLY A 123 -4.48 16.78 -0.92
C GLY A 123 -3.20 16.19 -1.50
N PHE A 124 -3.40 15.41 -2.55
CA PHE A 124 -2.38 14.60 -3.19
C PHE A 124 -1.99 15.29 -4.49
N LEU A 125 -0.75 15.76 -4.53
CA LEU A 125 -0.16 16.39 -5.70
C LEU A 125 0.58 15.32 -6.49
N PRO A 126 0.31 15.15 -7.80
CA PRO A 126 1.10 14.26 -8.64
C PRO A 126 2.58 14.59 -8.54
N SER A 127 3.41 13.55 -8.47
CA SER A 127 4.87 13.64 -8.50
C SER A 127 5.40 12.85 -9.70
N GLY A 128 6.71 12.99 -9.93
CA GLY A 128 7.42 12.26 -10.97
C GLY A 128 8.92 12.43 -10.78
N GLY A 129 9.70 11.77 -11.63
CA GLY A 129 11.15 11.78 -11.56
C GLY A 129 11.75 10.43 -11.93
N THR A 130 13.07 10.34 -11.87
CA THR A 130 13.79 9.09 -12.08
C THR A 130 13.88 8.33 -10.76
N VAL A 131 13.61 7.03 -10.79
CA VAL A 131 13.85 6.14 -9.65
C VAL A 131 15.35 6.00 -9.46
N LEU A 132 15.89 6.65 -8.42
CA LEU A 132 17.33 6.67 -8.13
C LEU A 132 17.78 5.49 -7.26
N ALA A 133 16.87 4.98 -6.43
CA ALA A 133 17.08 3.77 -5.65
C ALA A 133 15.73 3.14 -5.33
N LEU A 134 15.66 1.80 -5.42
CA LEU A 134 14.45 1.05 -5.20
C LEU A 134 14.71 -0.09 -4.20
N SER A 135 13.92 -0.14 -3.14
CA SER A 135 13.83 -1.30 -2.25
C SER A 135 12.36 -1.63 -2.05
N GLU A 136 11.93 -2.75 -2.61
CA GLU A 136 10.56 -3.23 -2.49
C GLU A 136 10.44 -4.18 -1.30
N PRO A 137 9.33 -4.15 -0.56
CA PRO A 137 9.17 -5.04 0.57
C PRO A 137 8.87 -6.46 0.08
N GLU A 138 9.64 -7.40 0.62
CA GLU A 138 9.45 -8.84 0.43
C GLU A 138 9.33 -9.54 1.79
N GLY A 139 8.93 -10.81 1.77
CA GLY A 139 8.91 -11.69 2.94
C GLY A 139 7.58 -12.43 3.13
N ASP A 140 7.52 -13.26 4.17
CA ASP A 140 6.33 -14.06 4.48
C ASP A 140 5.09 -13.18 4.69
N GLY A 141 4.03 -13.50 3.95
CA GLY A 141 2.77 -12.76 3.97
C GLY A 141 2.84 -11.36 3.38
N VAL A 142 3.86 -11.03 2.57
CA VAL A 142 3.96 -9.76 1.83
C VAL A 142 4.14 -10.05 0.34
N ARG A 143 3.30 -9.42 -0.48
CA ARG A 143 3.38 -9.45 -1.95
C ARG A 143 3.51 -8.01 -2.46
N THR A 144 4.38 -7.80 -3.44
CA THR A 144 4.52 -6.52 -4.11
C THR A 144 4.34 -6.74 -5.61
N ASP A 145 3.30 -6.14 -6.19
CA ASP A 145 3.10 -6.11 -7.64
C ASP A 145 3.56 -4.73 -8.12
N SER A 146 4.70 -4.66 -8.80
CA SER A 146 5.34 -3.39 -9.18
C SER A 146 5.75 -3.37 -10.65
N GLY A 147 5.70 -2.16 -11.23
CA GLY A 147 6.27 -1.87 -12.55
C GLY A 147 7.58 -1.09 -12.48
N LEU A 148 8.19 -0.93 -11.29
CA LEU A 148 9.36 -0.10 -11.09
C LEU A 148 10.68 -0.85 -11.27
N SER A 149 11.71 -0.10 -11.63
CA SER A 149 13.11 -0.50 -11.62
C SER A 149 13.97 0.75 -11.39
N GLU A 150 15.18 0.57 -10.87
CA GLU A 150 16.13 1.68 -10.79
C GLU A 150 16.44 2.22 -12.19
N GLY A 151 16.47 3.55 -12.32
CA GLY A 151 16.61 4.24 -13.60
C GLY A 151 15.31 4.49 -14.36
N THR A 152 14.18 3.89 -13.96
CA THR A 152 12.88 4.15 -14.59
C THR A 152 12.46 5.61 -14.42
N GLU A 153 12.03 6.25 -15.51
CA GLU A 153 11.44 7.59 -15.47
C GLU A 153 9.92 7.51 -15.23
N VAL A 154 9.48 8.06 -14.10
CA VAL A 154 8.06 8.22 -13.78
C VAL A 154 7.59 9.57 -14.31
N SER A 155 6.80 9.52 -15.38
CA SER A 155 6.23 10.70 -16.03
C SER A 155 4.77 10.93 -15.60
N SER A 156 4.26 12.13 -15.85
CA SER A 156 2.85 12.48 -15.63
C SER A 156 1.92 12.08 -16.78
N LEU A 157 2.41 11.29 -17.76
CA LEU A 157 1.62 10.87 -18.93
C LEU A 157 0.68 9.69 -18.63
N TYR A 158 0.93 8.97 -17.54
CA TYR A 158 0.20 7.77 -17.14
C TYR A 158 -0.36 7.92 -15.73
N ASP A 159 -1.11 6.89 -15.29
CA ASP A 159 -1.58 6.80 -13.92
C ASP A 159 -0.39 6.84 -12.93
N PRO A 160 -0.49 7.57 -11.81
CA PRO A 160 0.61 7.70 -10.87
C PRO A 160 0.85 6.43 -10.02
N MET A 161 0.06 5.36 -10.16
CA MET A 161 0.28 4.13 -9.42
C MET A 161 1.61 3.47 -9.83
N LEU A 162 2.46 3.26 -8.84
CA LEU A 162 3.80 2.70 -8.99
C LEU A 162 3.84 1.21 -8.68
N ALA A 163 3.16 0.83 -7.60
CA ALA A 163 3.11 -0.54 -7.12
C ALA A 163 1.85 -0.76 -6.26
N LYS A 164 1.48 -2.02 -6.10
CA LYS A 164 0.54 -2.48 -5.07
C LYS A 164 1.36 -3.24 -4.03
N VAL A 165 1.26 -2.82 -2.77
CA VAL A 165 1.85 -3.56 -1.65
C VAL A 165 0.72 -4.24 -0.91
N ILE A 166 0.76 -5.56 -0.84
CA ILE A 166 -0.28 -6.38 -0.26
C ILE A 166 0.29 -7.17 0.89
N ALA A 167 -0.43 -7.24 2.00
CA ALA A 167 -0.09 -8.10 3.11
C ALA A 167 -1.24 -9.04 3.44
N TYR A 168 -0.88 -10.29 3.75
CA TYR A 168 -1.76 -11.34 4.20
C TYR A 168 -1.44 -11.73 5.65
N GLY A 169 -2.45 -12.12 6.42
CA GLY A 169 -2.29 -12.67 7.76
C GLY A 169 -3.42 -13.62 8.14
N PRO A 170 -3.26 -14.39 9.23
CA PRO A 170 -4.32 -15.24 9.77
C PRO A 170 -5.53 -14.43 10.27
N ASP A 171 -5.32 -13.15 10.58
CA ASP A 171 -6.33 -12.19 10.99
C ASP A 171 -6.00 -10.80 10.42
N ARG A 172 -7.00 -9.92 10.44
CA ARG A 172 -6.90 -8.55 9.92
C ARG A 172 -5.82 -7.73 10.63
N ASP A 173 -5.72 -7.83 11.95
CA ASP A 173 -4.74 -7.08 12.74
C ASP A 173 -3.31 -7.43 12.33
N THR A 174 -3.06 -8.71 12.04
CA THR A 174 -1.79 -9.19 11.52
C THR A 174 -1.53 -8.69 10.11
N ALA A 175 -2.51 -8.72 9.22
CA ALA A 175 -2.39 -8.18 7.88
C ALA A 175 -2.08 -6.67 7.89
N LEU A 176 -2.79 -5.87 8.70
CA LEU A 176 -2.55 -4.43 8.88
C LEU A 176 -1.15 -4.14 9.42
N ARG A 177 -0.71 -4.86 10.46
CA ARG A 177 0.65 -4.70 11.02
C ARG A 177 1.72 -5.06 9.99
N ARG A 178 1.55 -6.15 9.24
CA ARG A 178 2.46 -6.58 8.18
C ARG A 178 2.53 -5.54 7.06
N LEU A 179 1.39 -5.03 6.58
CA LEU A 179 1.35 -4.01 5.53
C LEU A 179 2.04 -2.71 5.97
N ARG A 180 1.79 -2.26 7.20
CA ARG A 180 2.48 -1.09 7.77
C ARG A 180 3.99 -1.28 7.83
N ALA A 181 4.45 -2.48 8.21
CA ALA A 181 5.87 -2.81 8.24
C ALA A 181 6.48 -2.93 6.84
N ALA A 182 5.75 -3.49 5.88
CA ALA A 182 6.16 -3.57 4.48
C ALA A 182 6.36 -2.17 3.89
N LEU A 183 5.35 -1.30 4.00
CA LEU A 183 5.44 0.10 3.57
C LEU A 183 6.55 0.89 4.28
N ALA A 184 6.93 0.49 5.51
CA ALA A 184 8.04 1.12 6.22
C ALA A 184 9.42 0.78 5.63
N ARG A 185 9.53 -0.37 4.96
CA ARG A 185 10.74 -0.84 4.28
C ARG A 185 10.80 -0.44 2.82
N THR A 186 9.70 0.07 2.25
CA THR A 186 9.67 0.58 0.88
C THR A 186 10.57 1.80 0.72
N VAL A 187 11.53 1.73 -0.20
CA VAL A 187 12.37 2.86 -0.61
C VAL A 187 12.13 3.13 -2.09
N THR A 188 11.74 4.37 -2.41
CA THR A 188 11.60 4.88 -3.78
C THR A 188 12.29 6.23 -3.87
N LEU A 189 13.61 6.24 -3.89
CA LEU A 189 14.38 7.49 -3.93
C LEU A 189 14.23 8.14 -5.31
N GLY A 190 14.10 9.47 -5.35
CA GLY A 190 13.95 10.25 -6.59
C GLY A 190 12.50 10.48 -7.03
N VAL A 191 11.55 9.69 -6.54
CA VAL A 191 10.11 9.84 -6.81
C VAL A 191 9.35 9.95 -5.48
N PRO A 192 8.81 11.13 -5.11
CA PRO A 192 8.00 11.28 -3.91
C PRO A 192 6.74 10.40 -3.95
N THR A 193 6.41 9.70 -2.87
CA THR A 193 5.25 8.78 -2.84
C THR A 193 4.32 9.01 -1.65
N ASN A 194 3.11 8.47 -1.76
CA ASN A 194 2.11 8.46 -0.70
C ASN A 194 2.37 7.41 0.41
N ALA A 195 3.51 6.68 0.38
CA ALA A 195 3.81 5.59 1.34
C ALA A 195 3.68 6.02 2.81
N GLY A 196 4.21 7.19 3.15
CA GLY A 196 4.15 7.73 4.50
C GLY A 196 2.71 8.00 4.97
N PHE A 197 1.85 8.49 4.06
CA PHE A 197 0.43 8.69 4.33
C PHE A 197 -0.28 7.36 4.55
N LEU A 198 -0.07 6.38 3.66
CA LEU A 198 -0.68 5.04 3.77
C LEU A 198 -0.33 4.37 5.10
N ARG A 199 0.93 4.46 5.54
CA ARG A 199 1.37 3.92 6.84
C ARG A 199 0.63 4.53 8.03
N ARG A 200 0.33 5.83 7.98
CA ARG A 200 -0.42 6.51 9.04
C ARG A 200 -1.91 6.18 8.97
N LEU A 201 -2.48 6.12 7.75
CA LEU A 201 -3.87 5.71 7.55
C LEU A 201 -4.11 4.30 8.11
N LEU A 202 -3.25 3.34 7.80
CA LEU A 202 -3.34 1.97 8.32
C LEU A 202 -3.11 1.87 9.84
N ALA A 203 -2.54 2.90 10.45
CA ALA A 203 -2.37 3.01 11.90
C ALA A 203 -3.50 3.78 12.59
N HIS A 204 -4.39 4.40 11.82
CA HIS A 204 -5.43 5.26 12.34
C HIS A 204 -6.45 4.44 13.16
N PRO A 205 -6.89 4.91 14.35
CA PRO A 205 -7.80 4.15 15.21
C PRO A 205 -9.05 3.66 14.51
N ALA A 206 -9.71 4.51 13.71
CA ALA A 206 -10.90 4.12 12.94
C ALA A 206 -10.62 2.98 11.94
N VAL A 207 -9.46 3.00 11.27
CA VAL A 207 -9.09 1.92 10.33
C VAL A 207 -8.82 0.62 11.08
N VAL A 208 -8.11 0.68 12.21
CA VAL A 208 -7.84 -0.50 13.04
C VAL A 208 -9.14 -1.08 13.59
N ALA A 209 -10.06 -0.24 14.06
CA ALA A 209 -11.37 -0.66 14.59
C ALA A 209 -12.35 -1.16 13.51
N GLY A 210 -12.07 -0.92 12.22
CA GLY A 210 -12.99 -1.26 11.13
C GLY A 210 -14.13 -0.25 10.95
N GLU A 211 -14.03 0.94 11.55
CA GLU A 211 -14.95 2.06 11.40
C GLU A 211 -14.68 2.78 10.06
N LEU A 212 -15.13 2.16 8.97
CA LEU A 212 -14.81 2.56 7.61
C LEU A 212 -16.00 3.20 6.90
N ASP A 213 -15.78 4.37 6.31
CA ASP A 213 -16.69 5.02 5.38
C ASP A 213 -15.92 5.64 4.21
N THR A 214 -16.62 5.97 3.13
CA THR A 214 -16.00 6.48 1.90
C THR A 214 -15.42 7.89 2.03
N GLY A 215 -15.76 8.62 3.10
CA GLY A 215 -15.26 9.95 3.44
C GLY A 215 -14.13 9.97 4.47
N LEU A 216 -13.74 8.82 5.05
CA LEU A 216 -12.74 8.71 6.12
C LEU A 216 -11.42 9.43 5.79
N VAL A 217 -10.88 9.22 4.59
CA VAL A 217 -9.61 9.84 4.17
C VAL A 217 -9.70 11.36 4.10
N GLU A 218 -10.82 11.90 3.63
CA GLU A 218 -11.01 13.35 3.54
C GLU A 218 -11.19 13.97 4.93
N ARG A 219 -11.90 13.28 5.81
CA ARG A 219 -12.14 13.70 7.20
C ARG A 219 -10.84 13.72 8.02
N GLU A 220 -10.02 12.69 7.90
CA GLU A 220 -8.81 12.51 8.72
C GLU A 220 -7.54 13.06 8.06
N MET A 221 -7.62 13.73 6.91
CA MET A 221 -6.44 14.14 6.13
C MET A 221 -5.41 14.91 6.96
N ASP A 222 -5.87 15.87 7.76
CA ASP A 222 -5.00 16.78 8.52
C ASP A 222 -4.25 16.05 9.63
N SER A 223 -4.85 15.02 10.25
CA SER A 223 -4.20 14.20 11.28
C SER A 223 -3.18 13.21 10.68
N LEU A 224 -3.28 12.95 9.37
CA LEU A 224 -2.47 11.98 8.63
C LEU A 224 -1.29 12.59 7.87
N VAL A 225 -1.07 13.91 7.96
CA VAL A 225 0.04 14.59 7.29
C VAL A 225 0.90 15.32 8.31
N PRO A 226 2.18 14.93 8.48
CA PRO A 226 3.07 15.59 9.42
C PRO A 226 3.43 16.99 8.92
N GLU A 227 3.57 17.93 9.85
CA GLU A 227 3.96 19.32 9.56
C GLU A 227 5.40 19.46 9.07
N GLY A 228 6.23 18.42 9.26
CA GLY A 228 7.61 18.39 8.81
C GLY A 228 8.36 17.13 9.19
N VAL A 229 9.65 17.10 8.87
CA VAL A 229 10.56 16.04 9.29
C VAL A 229 11.02 16.33 10.73
N PRO A 230 10.84 15.40 11.68
CA PRO A 230 11.29 15.61 13.06
C PRO A 230 12.80 15.88 13.15
N ALA A 231 13.22 16.79 14.04
CA ALA A 231 14.63 17.17 14.22
C ALA A 231 15.57 15.96 14.45
N GLY A 232 15.09 14.94 15.18
CA GLY A 232 15.84 13.71 15.41
C GLY A 232 16.18 12.92 14.14
N ILE A 233 15.38 13.04 13.08
CA ILE A 233 15.67 12.39 11.79
C ILE A 233 16.83 13.10 11.09
N TYR A 234 16.89 14.43 11.13
CA TYR A 234 18.04 15.17 10.62
C TYR A 234 19.31 14.85 11.41
N ALA A 235 19.22 14.75 12.73
CA ALA A 235 20.35 14.35 13.59
C ALA A 235 20.83 12.93 13.25
N ALA A 236 19.92 11.96 13.08
CA ALA A 236 20.26 10.59 12.70
C ALA A 236 20.89 10.51 11.30
N ALA A 237 20.36 11.26 10.32
CA ALA A 237 20.93 11.34 8.98
C ALA A 237 22.34 11.96 9.00
N GLY A 238 22.54 13.01 9.80
CA GLY A 238 23.84 13.62 10.03
C GLY A 238 24.84 12.63 10.65
N ALA A 239 24.45 11.90 11.68
CA ALA A 239 25.28 10.88 12.31
C ALA A 239 25.65 9.74 11.34
N LEU A 240 24.70 9.23 10.56
CA LEU A 240 24.96 8.20 9.54
C LEU A 240 25.90 8.72 8.44
N ARG A 241 25.76 9.99 8.05
CA ARG A 241 26.68 10.62 7.10
C ARG A 241 28.08 10.75 7.69
N GLN A 242 28.20 11.16 8.95
CA GLN A 242 29.46 11.27 9.68
C GLN A 242 30.17 9.92 9.78
N GLU A 243 29.45 8.85 10.10
CA GLU A 243 29.98 7.48 10.14
C GLU A 243 30.52 7.04 8.77
N ARG A 244 29.83 7.37 7.67
CA ARG A 244 30.31 7.08 6.31
C ARG A 244 31.55 7.86 5.89
N LEU A 245 31.93 8.91 6.63
CA LEU A 245 33.21 9.61 6.42
C LEU A 245 34.36 8.90 7.13
N ALA A 246 34.07 7.92 8.01
CA ALA A 246 35.12 7.19 8.69
C ALA A 246 35.95 6.40 7.67
N PRO A 247 37.29 6.39 7.79
CA PRO A 247 38.14 5.58 6.94
C PRO A 247 37.71 4.11 7.02
N ALA A 248 37.70 3.41 5.88
CA ALA A 248 37.42 1.98 5.87
C ALA A 248 38.42 1.25 6.78
N GLY A 249 37.92 0.39 7.67
CA GLY A 249 38.76 -0.41 8.55
C GLY A 249 39.65 -1.35 7.75
N GLY A 250 40.96 -1.28 7.95
CA GLY A 250 41.94 -2.23 7.43
C GLY A 250 43.07 -2.42 8.43
N ASP A 251 43.86 -3.49 8.27
CA ASP A 251 44.89 -3.94 9.22
C ASP A 251 46.13 -3.01 9.30
N GLY A 252 46.04 -1.79 8.76
CA GLY A 252 47.14 -0.84 8.59
C GLY A 252 46.96 0.47 9.36
N TRP A 253 47.85 1.42 9.12
CA TRP A 253 47.80 2.75 9.70
C TRP A 253 46.60 3.53 9.16
N THR A 254 45.76 4.05 10.08
CA THR A 254 44.70 5.02 9.76
C THR A 254 45.20 6.42 10.04
N ASP A 255 45.13 7.32 9.06
CA ASP A 255 45.43 8.73 9.26
C ASP A 255 44.51 9.34 10.33
N PRO A 256 45.05 9.84 11.46
CA PRO A 256 44.24 10.46 12.51
C PRO A 256 43.48 11.71 12.00
N PHE A 257 43.98 12.39 10.97
CA PHE A 257 43.29 13.54 10.38
C PHE A 257 42.16 13.15 9.42
N ALA A 258 42.09 11.88 9.02
CA ALA A 258 40.98 11.35 8.22
C ALA A 258 39.79 10.88 9.08
N ARG A 259 39.91 10.89 10.41
CA ARG A 259 38.84 10.46 11.31
C ARG A 259 37.81 11.58 11.54
N PRO A 260 36.52 11.34 11.27
CA PRO A 260 35.46 12.30 11.53
C PRO A 260 35.00 12.24 12.99
N ASP A 261 35.92 12.16 13.95
CA ASP A 261 35.63 11.96 15.38
C ASP A 261 35.47 13.29 16.16
N GLY A 262 35.68 14.41 15.48
CA GLY A 262 35.49 15.74 16.06
C GLY A 262 36.54 16.10 17.11
N TRP A 263 37.68 15.42 17.15
CA TRP A 263 38.75 15.70 18.11
C TRP A 263 39.14 17.20 18.14
N ARG A 264 39.37 17.73 19.35
CA ARG A 264 39.82 19.11 19.59
C ARG A 264 40.91 19.11 20.67
N LEU A 265 41.94 19.95 20.49
CA LEU A 265 43.00 20.10 21.49
C LEU A 265 42.46 20.86 22.71
N GLY A 266 42.49 20.21 23.89
CA GLY A 266 42.17 20.86 25.17
C GLY A 266 40.68 21.09 25.44
N GLY A 267 39.79 20.44 24.68
CA GLY A 267 38.33 20.54 24.87
C GLY A 267 37.63 19.23 24.53
N ASP A 268 36.31 19.23 24.68
CA ASP A 268 35.49 18.08 24.33
C ASP A 268 35.43 17.89 22.80
N PRO A 269 35.34 16.64 22.31
CA PRO A 269 35.10 16.38 20.90
C PRO A 269 33.85 17.12 20.40
N ALA A 270 34.00 17.84 19.29
CA ALA A 270 32.87 18.47 18.62
C ALA A 270 32.01 17.41 17.94
N TRP A 271 30.70 17.64 17.88
CA TRP A 271 29.78 16.67 17.28
C TRP A 271 29.89 16.62 15.74
N THR A 272 30.60 17.59 15.14
CA THR A 272 30.91 17.67 13.71
C THR A 272 32.37 18.10 13.49
N VAL A 273 32.95 17.70 12.36
CA VAL A 273 34.27 18.19 11.91
C VAL A 273 34.22 19.56 11.25
N HIS A 274 33.02 20.05 10.94
CA HIS A 274 32.73 21.41 10.45
C HIS A 274 32.21 22.29 11.58
#